data_AF-A0A7Y2Q2L3-F1
#
_entry.id   AF-A0A7Y2Q2L3-F1
#
_cell.length_a   1.000
_cell.length_b   1.000
_cell.length_c   1.000
_cell.angle_alpha   90.00
_cell.angle_beta   90.00
_cell.angle_gamma   90.00
#
_symmetry.space_group_name_H-M   'P 1'
#
loop_
_entity.id
_entity.type
_entity.pdbx_description
1 polymer ?
#
loop_
_entity_poly.entity_id
_entity_poly.type
_entity_poly.pdbx_seq_one_letter_code
_entity_poly.pdbx_strand_id
1 'polypeptide(L)'
;AVVGAAAVAALLMGGWAVSALRAAPDAEPAATAEQASYGLPEGAVVLLTLPMDGQFGSYGTPPEGEVPDFPVQGRLRWTDYLGDYYGSELWIGGIDRGTSDMLCIVLVHADATRGRCEPHGRWERGALFVPVPYASIDPAERPDGLGLGQSLGFWWAADRSVYIVRGAASLIEGTQAAASPHPARFRAPADSILLLRVPVGGSIDGDESMPAAGMPRVPALWEVRWARALGEFYGFGLWLGAAEVDGGDRLCIVVAGTGTAYVKSACGPREGWERGGLFVSVPYSQIDPDELPAGLASGERLGFWWTPDDSVRVLGGGSRPADAFG
;
A
#
# COMPACT_ATOMS: atom_id res chain seq x y z
N ALA A 1 -34.23 50.63 61.64
CA ALA A 1 -33.09 51.04 62.48
C ALA A 1 -32.07 49.92 62.47
N VAL A 2 -30.80 50.27 62.37
CA VAL A 2 -29.65 49.34 62.33
C VAL A 2 -29.68 48.43 63.56
N VAL A 3 -29.59 47.11 63.34
CA VAL A 3 -29.30 46.12 64.38
C VAL A 3 -28.26 45.17 63.82
N GLY A 4 -27.06 45.23 64.39
CA GLY A 4 -26.01 44.22 64.22
C GLY A 4 -25.99 43.23 65.38
N ALA A 5 -25.29 42.11 65.18
CA ALA A 5 -24.62 41.23 66.16
C ALA A 5 -24.11 40.02 65.35
N ALA A 6 -22.81 39.82 65.12
CA ALA A 6 -21.75 39.39 66.05
C ALA A 6 -21.85 37.92 66.50
N ALA A 7 -20.76 37.19 66.26
CA ALA A 7 -20.35 35.88 66.80
C ALA A 7 -21.09 34.65 66.21
N VAL A 8 -20.48 33.48 65.98
CA VAL A 8 -19.49 32.75 66.78
C VAL A 8 -18.61 31.87 65.88
N ALA A 9 -17.36 31.71 66.28
CA ALA A 9 -16.34 30.84 65.70
C ALA A 9 -16.70 29.34 65.74
N ALA A 10 -16.30 28.59 64.71
CA ALA A 10 -16.03 27.17 64.83
C ALA A 10 -14.77 26.82 64.02
N LEU A 11 -13.64 26.86 64.72
CA LEU A 11 -12.41 26.16 64.35
C LEU A 11 -12.74 24.66 64.24
N LEU A 12 -12.76 24.12 63.03
CA LEU A 12 -12.61 22.69 62.80
C LEU A 12 -11.24 22.45 62.20
N MET A 13 -10.31 22.07 63.07
CA MET A 13 -9.06 21.42 62.72
C MET A 13 -9.37 20.06 62.08
N GLY A 14 -9.69 20.07 60.80
CA GLY A 14 -9.68 18.88 59.95
C GLY A 14 -8.27 18.67 59.44
N GLY A 15 -7.48 17.88 60.14
CA GLY A 15 -6.19 17.39 59.65
C GLY A 15 -6.42 16.53 58.42
N TRP A 16 -6.25 17.12 57.24
CA TRP A 16 -6.06 16.37 56.01
C TRP A 16 -4.62 15.89 56.02
N ALA A 17 -4.44 14.63 56.43
CA ALA A 17 -3.28 13.86 56.03
C ALA A 17 -3.27 13.85 54.50
N VAL A 18 -2.52 14.76 53.90
CA VAL A 18 -2.18 14.71 52.48
C VAL A 18 -1.24 13.52 52.35
N SER A 19 -1.83 12.33 52.21
CA SER A 19 -1.15 11.20 51.61
C SER A 19 -0.73 11.70 50.23
N ALA A 20 0.54 12.06 50.11
CA ALA A 20 1.18 12.27 48.84
C ALA A 20 1.06 10.93 48.10
N LEU A 21 0.00 10.79 47.31
CA LEU A 21 -0.03 9.90 46.17
C LEU A 21 1.12 10.38 45.29
N ARG A 22 2.28 9.80 45.53
CA ARG A 22 3.40 9.82 44.61
C ARG A 22 2.85 9.16 43.36
N ALA A 23 2.37 9.97 42.43
CA ALA A 23 2.03 9.52 41.09
C ALA A 23 3.20 8.66 40.64
N ALA A 24 2.95 7.37 40.41
CA ALA A 24 3.90 6.55 39.71
C ALA A 24 4.24 7.32 38.42
N PRO A 25 5.52 7.42 38.03
CA PRO A 25 5.84 8.00 36.72
C PRO A 25 4.97 7.27 35.72
N ASP A 26 4.13 8.02 35.00
CA ASP A 26 3.27 7.48 33.96
C ASP A 26 4.15 6.59 33.10
N ALA A 27 3.91 5.28 33.18
CA ALA A 27 4.63 4.32 32.37
C ALA A 27 4.30 4.68 30.94
N GLU A 28 5.27 5.28 30.26
CA GLU A 28 5.20 5.61 28.84
C GLU A 28 4.69 4.36 28.14
N PRO A 29 3.52 4.43 27.45
CA PRO A 29 2.90 3.25 26.89
C PRO A 29 3.92 2.60 25.97
N ALA A 30 4.30 1.35 26.29
CA ALA A 30 5.29 0.61 25.53
C ALA A 30 4.89 0.67 24.05
N ALA A 31 5.76 1.25 23.22
CA ALA A 31 5.56 1.32 21.78
C ALA A 31 5.17 -0.08 21.30
N THR A 32 4.03 -0.19 20.62
CA THR A 32 3.58 -1.49 20.12
C THR A 32 4.64 -2.02 19.15
N ALA A 33 4.79 -3.35 19.03
CA ALA A 33 5.75 -3.94 18.09
C ALA A 33 5.57 -3.44 16.64
N GLU A 34 4.36 -2.97 16.31
CA GLU A 34 4.04 -2.28 15.07
C GLU A 34 4.65 -0.87 14.99
N GLN A 35 4.61 -0.04 16.05
CA GLN A 35 5.32 1.25 16.09
C GLN A 35 6.85 1.10 16.04
N ALA A 36 7.38 0.02 16.60
CA ALA A 36 8.81 -0.29 16.50
C ALA A 36 9.26 -0.64 15.06
N SER A 37 8.35 -1.11 14.18
CA SER A 37 8.71 -1.50 12.81
C SER A 37 8.86 -0.31 11.84
N TYR A 38 8.31 0.84 12.19
CA TYR A 38 8.41 2.06 11.38
C TYR A 38 9.51 3.01 11.86
N GLY A 39 10.34 2.60 12.82
CA GLY A 39 11.52 3.37 13.20
C GLY A 39 12.51 3.50 12.04
N LEU A 40 13.42 4.47 12.15
CA LEU A 40 14.53 4.61 11.21
C LEU A 40 15.24 3.24 11.08
N PRO A 41 15.47 2.71 9.86
CA PRO A 41 16.13 1.42 9.68
C PRO A 41 17.43 1.35 10.47
N GLU A 42 17.68 0.22 11.15
CA GLU A 42 18.95 0.01 11.83
C GLU A 42 20.10 0.12 10.81
N GLY A 43 21.04 1.05 11.05
CA GLY A 43 22.15 1.33 10.13
C GLY A 43 21.87 2.42 9.09
N ALA A 44 20.67 3.02 9.06
CA ALA A 44 20.46 4.26 8.33
C ALA A 44 21.04 5.46 9.11
N VAL A 45 21.66 6.38 8.39
CA VAL A 45 22.27 7.59 8.92
C VAL A 45 21.47 8.78 8.44
N VAL A 46 20.94 9.58 9.38
CA VAL A 46 20.27 10.84 9.06
C VAL A 46 21.31 11.85 8.58
N LEU A 47 21.08 12.38 7.38
CA LEU A 47 21.88 13.43 6.77
C LEU A 47 21.29 14.81 7.05
N LEU A 48 19.96 14.91 6.97
CA LEU A 48 19.23 16.16 7.16
C LEU A 48 17.86 15.91 7.80
N THR A 49 17.41 16.87 8.60
CA THR A 49 16.06 16.90 9.18
C THR A 49 15.37 18.19 8.76
N LEU A 50 14.22 18.05 8.12
CA LEU A 50 13.35 19.15 7.70
C LEU A 50 12.10 19.14 8.60
N PRO A 51 12.02 19.98 9.64
CA PRO A 51 10.85 20.01 10.50
C PRO A 51 9.63 20.53 9.72
N MET A 52 8.45 19.94 9.91
CA MET A 52 7.20 20.49 9.38
C MET A 52 6.45 21.22 10.49
N ASP A 53 6.95 22.41 10.84
CA ASP A 53 6.43 23.25 11.92
C ASP A 53 5.13 24.01 11.57
N GLY A 54 4.53 23.70 10.41
CA GLY A 54 3.35 24.37 9.90
C GLY A 54 3.66 25.67 9.13
N GLN A 55 4.92 26.07 8.98
CA GLN A 55 5.33 27.13 8.07
C GLN A 55 5.50 26.61 6.64
N PHE A 56 4.42 26.03 6.12
CA PHE A 56 4.30 25.61 4.72
C PHE A 56 4.66 26.79 3.79
N GLY A 57 5.55 26.56 2.82
CA GLY A 57 6.03 27.55 1.85
C GLY A 57 7.22 28.43 2.26
N SER A 58 7.83 28.21 3.44
CA SER A 58 9.00 29.00 3.90
C SER A 58 10.36 28.35 3.64
N TYR A 59 10.37 27.09 3.19
CA TYR A 59 11.58 26.27 3.06
C TYR A 59 12.35 26.53 1.76
N GLY A 60 11.68 27.00 0.71
CA GLY A 60 12.32 27.36 -0.55
C GLY A 60 11.36 28.08 -1.50
N THR A 61 11.92 28.81 -2.46
CA THR A 61 11.16 29.31 -3.60
C THR A 61 11.03 28.16 -4.60
N PRO A 62 9.81 27.72 -4.96
CA PRO A 62 9.66 26.68 -5.97
C PRO A 62 10.31 27.13 -7.29
N PRO A 63 10.93 26.21 -8.03
CA PRO A 63 11.47 26.53 -9.35
C PRO A 63 10.36 27.08 -10.25
N GLU A 64 10.74 27.93 -11.21
CA GLU A 64 9.80 28.41 -12.24
C GLU A 64 9.31 27.20 -13.06
N GLY A 65 8.14 26.67 -12.71
CA GLY A 65 7.66 25.41 -13.26
C GLY A 65 6.27 25.02 -12.74
N GLU A 66 5.75 23.94 -13.32
CA GLU A 66 4.48 23.34 -12.93
C GLU A 66 4.70 22.41 -11.71
N VAL A 67 3.72 22.40 -10.79
CA VAL A 67 3.70 21.45 -9.66
C VAL A 67 3.79 20.03 -10.22
N PRO A 68 4.66 19.15 -9.69
CA PRO A 68 4.80 17.81 -10.23
C PRO A 68 3.53 16.99 -10.05
N ASP A 69 3.31 16.05 -10.97
CA ASP A 69 2.25 15.06 -10.83
C ASP A 69 2.51 14.17 -9.61
N PHE A 70 1.47 13.98 -8.80
CA PHE A 70 1.51 13.08 -7.66
C PHE A 70 1.04 11.67 -8.06
N PRO A 71 1.61 10.60 -7.47
CA PRO A 71 1.44 9.22 -7.94
C PRO A 71 0.09 8.57 -7.59
N VAL A 72 -0.93 9.35 -7.22
CA VAL A 72 -2.28 8.85 -6.92
C VAL A 72 -3.33 9.80 -7.48
N GLN A 73 -4.43 9.21 -7.95
CA GLN A 73 -5.60 9.97 -8.37
C GLN A 73 -6.35 10.55 -7.17
N GLY A 74 -6.71 11.82 -7.25
CA GLY A 74 -7.49 12.53 -6.26
C GLY A 74 -7.39 14.04 -6.49
N ARG A 75 -8.06 14.81 -5.65
CA ARG A 75 -7.94 16.27 -5.68
C ARG A 75 -6.77 16.69 -4.80
N LEU A 76 -5.75 17.29 -5.40
CA LEU A 76 -4.67 17.93 -4.67
C LEU A 76 -5.26 19.05 -3.80
N ARG A 77 -5.12 18.94 -2.47
CA ARG A 77 -5.63 19.94 -1.52
C ARG A 77 -4.62 21.04 -1.26
N TRP A 78 -3.36 20.64 -1.14
CA TRP A 78 -2.22 21.51 -0.89
C TRP A 78 -0.96 20.81 -1.36
N THR A 79 0.07 21.60 -1.68
CA THR A 79 1.39 21.15 -2.07
C THR A 79 2.41 22.17 -1.58
N ASP A 80 3.60 21.69 -1.22
CA ASP A 80 4.72 22.54 -0.84
C ASP A 80 6.02 22.00 -1.43
N TYR A 81 6.83 22.93 -1.90
CA TYR A 81 8.22 22.69 -2.25
C TYR A 81 9.09 22.87 -1.00
N LEU A 82 9.90 21.86 -0.69
CA LEU A 82 10.76 21.85 0.49
C LEU A 82 12.21 22.20 0.18
N GLY A 83 12.63 22.20 -1.09
CA GLY A 83 13.99 22.53 -1.51
C GLY A 83 14.62 21.48 -2.43
N ASP A 84 15.85 21.78 -2.86
CA ASP A 84 16.68 20.88 -3.67
C ASP A 84 17.68 20.14 -2.78
N TYR A 85 17.64 18.82 -2.85
CA TYR A 85 18.50 17.96 -2.04
C TYR A 85 19.10 16.86 -2.88
N TYR A 86 20.44 16.87 -2.99
CA TYR A 86 21.21 15.86 -3.70
C TYR A 86 20.71 15.67 -5.14
N GLY A 87 20.58 16.79 -5.85
CA GLY A 87 20.08 16.88 -7.21
C GLY A 87 18.58 16.61 -7.40
N SER A 88 17.78 16.45 -6.34
CA SER A 88 16.34 16.19 -6.42
C SER A 88 15.52 17.31 -5.79
N GLU A 89 14.53 17.82 -6.51
CA GLU A 89 13.52 18.72 -5.95
C GLU A 89 12.58 17.93 -5.05
N LEU A 90 12.46 18.31 -3.78
CA LEU A 90 11.59 17.65 -2.81
C LEU A 90 10.27 18.40 -2.68
N TRP A 91 9.18 17.69 -2.95
CA TRP A 91 7.82 18.17 -2.85
C TRP A 91 7.01 17.31 -1.88
N ILE A 92 6.08 17.93 -1.18
CA ILE A 92 5.07 17.23 -0.38
C ILE A 92 3.68 17.72 -0.75
N GLY A 93 2.67 16.88 -0.55
CA GLY A 93 1.30 17.27 -0.85
C GLY A 93 0.26 16.44 -0.14
N GLY A 94 -0.88 17.06 0.11
CA GLY A 94 -2.07 16.40 0.65
C GLY A 94 -3.09 16.15 -0.45
N ILE A 95 -3.56 14.92 -0.59
CA ILE A 95 -4.52 14.52 -1.63
C ILE A 95 -5.81 13.99 -0.99
N ASP A 96 -6.93 14.56 -1.43
CA ASP A 96 -8.27 14.12 -1.09
C ASP A 96 -8.76 13.07 -2.09
N ARG A 97 -9.05 11.86 -1.61
CA ARG A 97 -9.67 10.79 -2.41
C ARG A 97 -11.16 10.60 -2.13
N GLY A 98 -11.80 11.50 -1.40
CA GLY A 98 -13.18 11.41 -0.95
C GLY A 98 -13.41 10.45 0.22
N THR A 99 -12.68 9.33 0.27
CA THR A 99 -12.76 8.32 1.34
C THR A 99 -11.61 8.39 2.35
N SER A 100 -10.48 9.01 1.98
CA SER A 100 -9.31 9.15 2.84
C SER A 100 -8.42 10.31 2.41
N ASP A 101 -7.86 11.02 3.39
CA ASP A 101 -6.77 11.97 3.17
C ASP A 101 -5.43 11.21 3.05
N MET A 102 -4.69 11.52 1.99
CA MET A 102 -3.37 10.97 1.70
C MET A 102 -2.30 12.06 1.88
N LEU A 103 -1.14 11.69 2.40
CA LEU A 103 0.07 12.50 2.39
C LEU A 103 1.06 11.89 1.41
N CYS A 104 1.71 12.74 0.61
CA CYS A 104 2.64 12.32 -0.40
C CYS A 104 4.01 13.00 -0.25
N ILE A 105 5.07 12.27 -0.58
CA ILE A 105 6.40 12.79 -0.88
C ILE A 105 6.65 12.55 -2.37
N VAL A 106 7.10 13.56 -3.08
CA VAL A 106 7.49 13.51 -4.50
C VAL A 106 8.89 14.10 -4.64
N LEU A 107 9.71 13.45 -5.46
CA LEU A 107 11.06 13.82 -5.81
C LEU A 107 11.11 13.99 -7.32
N VAL A 108 11.50 15.17 -7.78
CA VAL A 108 11.76 15.42 -9.21
C VAL A 108 13.27 15.47 -9.40
N HIS A 109 13.80 14.58 -10.25
CA HIS A 109 15.22 14.52 -10.57
C HIS A 109 15.39 14.51 -12.08
N ALA A 110 15.84 15.65 -12.63
CA ALA A 110 15.86 15.88 -14.07
C ALA A 110 14.49 15.54 -14.69
N ASP A 111 14.43 14.60 -15.63
CA ASP A 111 13.19 14.20 -16.32
C ASP A 111 12.44 13.05 -15.61
N ALA A 112 12.84 12.67 -14.39
CA ALA A 112 12.26 11.55 -13.66
C ALA A 112 11.59 12.00 -12.35
N THR A 113 10.31 11.67 -12.22
CA THR A 113 9.55 11.86 -10.98
C THR A 113 9.44 10.55 -10.22
N ARG A 114 9.77 10.55 -8.93
CA ARG A 114 9.54 9.44 -8.00
C ARG A 114 8.73 9.94 -6.84
N GLY A 115 7.69 9.23 -6.45
CA GLY A 115 6.90 9.64 -5.31
C GLY A 115 6.14 8.51 -4.69
N ARG A 116 5.56 8.81 -3.54
CA ARG A 116 4.68 7.89 -2.84
C ARG A 116 3.65 8.67 -2.05
N CYS A 117 2.49 8.07 -1.90
CA CYS A 117 1.44 8.57 -1.03
C CYS A 117 1.04 7.47 -0.04
N GLU A 118 0.77 7.86 1.20
CA GLU A 118 0.22 6.98 2.24
C GLU A 118 -1.00 7.65 2.89
N PRO A 119 -1.97 6.89 3.44
CA PRO A 119 -3.13 7.44 4.15
C PRO A 119 -2.79 7.87 5.59
N HIS A 120 -3.62 8.75 6.19
CA HIS A 120 -3.47 9.34 7.55
C HIS A 120 -2.79 8.43 8.59
N GLY A 121 -3.44 7.34 9.00
CA GLY A 121 -2.90 6.46 10.05
C GLY A 121 -1.59 5.73 9.70
N ARG A 122 -1.14 5.75 8.44
CA ARG A 122 0.14 5.13 8.04
C ARG A 122 1.28 6.11 8.04
N TRP A 123 1.11 7.27 7.40
CA TRP A 123 2.18 8.26 7.42
C TRP A 123 2.41 8.83 8.82
N GLU A 124 1.37 8.94 9.67
CA GLU A 124 1.54 9.33 11.08
C GLU A 124 2.46 8.39 11.85
N ARG A 125 2.51 7.12 11.44
CA ARG A 125 3.38 6.11 12.03
C ARG A 125 4.75 6.03 11.36
N GLY A 126 5.05 6.88 10.37
CA GLY A 126 6.33 6.87 9.67
C GLY A 126 6.39 5.93 8.45
N ALA A 127 5.25 5.54 7.88
CA ALA A 127 5.25 4.60 6.74
C ALA A 127 5.63 5.22 5.39
N LEU A 128 5.63 6.55 5.30
CA LEU A 128 5.82 7.26 4.03
C LEU A 128 7.32 7.47 3.77
N PHE A 129 7.84 6.68 2.84
CA PHE A 129 9.25 6.60 2.53
C PHE A 129 9.48 6.47 1.02
N VAL A 130 10.41 7.27 0.47
CA VAL A 130 10.79 7.28 -0.96
C VAL A 130 12.31 7.05 -1.10
N PRO A 131 12.75 5.88 -1.62
CA PRO A 131 14.16 5.61 -1.89
C PRO A 131 14.65 6.22 -3.21
N VAL A 132 15.92 6.62 -3.23
CA VAL A 132 16.68 7.01 -4.44
C VAL A 132 17.97 6.19 -4.50
N PRO A 133 18.09 5.23 -5.44
CA PRO A 133 19.29 4.40 -5.55
C PRO A 133 20.57 5.20 -5.83
N TYR A 134 21.72 4.74 -5.32
CA TYR A 134 23.03 5.35 -5.61
C TYR A 134 23.26 5.65 -7.10
N ALA A 135 22.86 4.72 -7.97
CA ALA A 135 23.07 4.82 -9.41
C ALA A 135 22.24 5.92 -10.09
N SER A 136 21.16 6.38 -9.46
CA SER A 136 20.31 7.45 -9.99
C SER A 136 20.66 8.83 -9.45
N ILE A 137 21.70 8.95 -8.63
CA ILE A 137 22.17 10.24 -8.10
C ILE A 137 23.42 10.62 -8.90
N ASP A 138 23.41 11.82 -9.47
CA ASP A 138 24.58 12.39 -10.16
C ASP A 138 25.81 12.27 -9.25
N PRO A 139 26.96 11.76 -9.73
CA PRO A 139 28.18 11.68 -8.94
C PRO A 139 28.55 12.96 -8.18
N ALA A 140 28.29 14.15 -8.74
CA ALA A 140 28.57 15.44 -8.12
C ALA A 140 27.60 15.80 -6.98
N GLU A 141 26.40 15.23 -7.00
CA GLU A 141 25.32 15.47 -6.02
C GLU A 141 25.28 14.42 -4.90
N ARG A 142 26.18 13.43 -4.93
CA ARG A 142 26.19 12.36 -3.92
C ARG A 142 26.67 12.91 -2.57
N PRO A 143 25.92 12.69 -1.48
CA PRO A 143 26.39 13.03 -0.16
C PRO A 143 27.61 12.21 0.24
N ASP A 144 28.42 12.80 1.11
CA ASP A 144 29.59 12.15 1.67
C ASP A 144 29.24 10.81 2.34
N GLY A 145 30.02 9.80 1.95
CA GLY A 145 29.89 8.44 2.47
C GLY A 145 28.75 7.62 1.86
N LEU A 146 27.98 8.13 0.91
CA LEU A 146 27.05 7.30 0.15
C LEU A 146 27.85 6.33 -0.75
N GLY A 147 27.84 5.04 -0.41
CA GLY A 147 28.60 4.01 -1.11
C GLY A 147 27.80 3.25 -2.18
N LEU A 148 28.52 2.48 -3.01
CA LEU A 148 27.90 1.52 -3.93
C LEU A 148 27.04 0.51 -3.14
N GLY A 149 25.80 0.28 -3.59
CA GLY A 149 24.83 -0.58 -2.91
C GLY A 149 24.06 0.10 -1.76
N GLN A 150 24.25 1.40 -1.57
CA GLN A 150 23.42 2.22 -0.70
C GLN A 150 22.37 3.01 -1.50
N SER A 151 21.40 3.58 -0.78
CA SER A 151 20.40 4.48 -1.32
C SER A 151 20.30 5.73 -0.45
N LEU A 152 19.81 6.81 -1.05
CA LEU A 152 19.20 7.89 -0.29
C LEU A 152 17.74 7.58 0.00
N GLY A 153 17.24 8.16 1.07
CA GLY A 153 15.88 7.99 1.54
C GLY A 153 15.26 9.28 1.98
N PHE A 154 14.05 9.55 1.53
CA PHE A 154 13.23 10.67 1.98
C PHE A 154 12.08 10.12 2.78
N TRP A 155 12.09 10.39 4.08
CA TRP A 155 11.26 9.72 5.06
C TRP A 155 10.41 10.72 5.82
N TRP A 156 9.09 10.56 5.78
CA TRP A 156 8.21 11.25 6.72
C TRP A 156 8.22 10.52 8.06
N ALA A 157 8.76 11.16 9.09
CA ALA A 157 8.83 10.62 10.43
C ALA A 157 7.60 11.00 11.28
N ALA A 158 7.37 10.22 12.35
CA ALA A 158 6.22 10.40 13.24
C ALA A 158 6.22 11.75 14.00
N ASP A 159 7.38 12.37 14.14
CA ASP A 159 7.55 13.72 14.69
C ASP A 159 7.14 14.84 13.72
N ARG A 160 6.60 14.47 12.55
CA ARG A 160 6.24 15.36 11.44
C ARG A 160 7.46 16.10 10.88
N SER A 161 8.57 15.41 10.75
CA SER A 161 9.72 15.89 9.99
C SER A 161 9.91 15.05 8.73
N VAL A 162 10.50 15.64 7.69
CA VAL A 162 11.09 14.87 6.59
C VAL A 162 12.57 14.66 6.89
N TYR A 163 12.97 13.41 7.09
CA TYR A 163 14.37 13.04 7.23
C TYR A 163 14.94 12.59 5.89
N ILE A 164 16.12 13.11 5.56
CA ILE A 164 16.93 12.62 4.45
C ILE A 164 18.00 11.72 5.02
N VAL A 165 18.04 10.46 4.57
CA VAL A 165 18.85 9.41 5.19
C VAL A 165 19.69 8.68 4.13
N ARG A 166 20.81 8.09 4.54
CA ARG A 166 21.56 7.12 3.73
C ARG A 166 21.71 5.78 4.44
N GLY A 167 21.82 4.70 3.69
CA GLY A 167 21.87 3.33 4.24
C GLY A 167 21.91 2.28 3.14
N ALA A 168 22.07 1.01 3.49
CA ALA A 168 22.06 -0.06 2.49
C ALA A 168 20.73 -0.07 1.72
N ALA A 169 20.80 -0.28 0.40
CA ALA A 169 19.62 -0.26 -0.46
C ALA A 169 18.54 -1.23 0.04
N SER A 170 18.94 -2.43 0.48
CA SER A 170 18.04 -3.43 1.06
C SER A 170 17.42 -3.03 2.40
N LEU A 171 18.09 -2.21 3.21
CA LEU A 171 17.54 -1.71 4.48
C LEU A 171 16.52 -0.61 4.20
N ILE A 172 16.86 0.27 3.27
CA ILE A 172 16.06 1.41 2.86
C ILE A 172 14.80 0.97 2.09
N GLU A 173 14.96 0.07 1.13
CA GLU A 173 13.86 -0.59 0.41
C GLU A 173 13.14 -1.60 1.33
N GLY A 174 13.81 -2.15 2.34
CA GLY A 174 13.22 -3.05 3.34
C GLY A 174 12.19 -2.36 4.23
N THR A 175 12.43 -1.11 4.63
CA THR A 175 11.41 -0.26 5.27
C THR A 175 10.18 -0.06 4.38
N GLN A 176 10.34 -0.11 3.05
CA GLN A 176 9.24 -0.07 2.10
C GLN A 176 8.32 -1.29 2.23
N ALA A 177 8.86 -2.46 2.57
CA ALA A 177 8.16 -3.73 2.69
C ALA A 177 7.59 -3.99 4.10
N ALA A 178 8.24 -3.46 5.15
CA ALA A 178 7.75 -3.58 6.52
C ALA A 178 6.61 -2.60 6.84
N ALA A 179 6.58 -1.45 6.15
CA ALA A 179 5.66 -0.36 6.44
C ALA A 179 4.46 -0.28 5.49
N SER A 180 4.50 -1.02 4.38
CA SER A 180 3.43 -1.19 3.42
C SER A 180 3.64 -2.51 2.73
N PRO A 181 2.63 -3.39 2.63
CA PRO A 181 2.72 -4.45 1.65
C PRO A 181 2.66 -3.72 0.30
N HIS A 182 3.82 -3.28 -0.20
CA HIS A 182 4.06 -3.42 -1.62
C HIS A 182 3.63 -4.85 -1.92
N PRO A 183 2.59 -5.08 -2.74
CA PRO A 183 2.13 -6.43 -2.96
C PRO A 183 3.34 -7.17 -3.49
N ALA A 184 3.92 -8.01 -2.63
CA ALA A 184 5.01 -8.88 -3.00
C ALA A 184 4.50 -9.52 -4.29
N ARG A 185 5.27 -9.42 -5.38
CA ARG A 185 4.97 -10.15 -6.62
C ARG A 185 4.43 -11.49 -6.17
N PHE A 186 3.16 -11.75 -6.45
CA PHE A 186 2.47 -12.88 -5.82
C PHE A 186 3.36 -14.09 -6.05
N ARG A 187 3.87 -14.67 -4.97
CA ARG A 187 4.62 -15.92 -5.07
C ARG A 187 3.58 -17.00 -4.85
N ALA A 188 3.45 -17.87 -5.83
CA ALA A 188 2.74 -19.13 -5.62
C ALA A 188 3.27 -19.75 -4.30
N PRO A 189 2.39 -20.25 -3.42
CA PRO A 189 2.81 -20.99 -2.23
C PRO A 189 3.86 -22.04 -2.60
N ALA A 190 4.86 -22.24 -1.74
CA ALA A 190 5.99 -23.12 -2.06
C ALA A 190 5.57 -24.59 -2.28
N ASP A 191 4.40 -24.97 -1.77
CA ASP A 191 3.72 -26.25 -1.92
C ASP A 191 2.75 -26.30 -3.12
N SER A 192 2.64 -25.23 -3.91
CA SER A 192 1.81 -25.21 -5.10
C SER A 192 2.50 -25.88 -6.28
N ILE A 193 1.75 -26.73 -6.99
CA ILE A 193 2.14 -27.32 -8.27
C ILE A 193 1.50 -26.56 -9.42
N LEU A 194 2.27 -26.26 -10.47
CA LEU A 194 1.73 -25.72 -11.71
C LEU A 194 1.01 -26.85 -12.46
N LEU A 195 -0.31 -26.76 -12.57
CA LEU A 195 -1.12 -27.72 -13.29
C LEU A 195 -1.19 -27.39 -14.77
N LEU A 196 -1.44 -26.12 -15.09
CA LEU A 196 -1.61 -25.64 -16.45
C LEU A 196 -1.18 -24.18 -16.59
N ARG A 197 -0.68 -23.82 -17.77
CA ARG A 197 -0.49 -22.44 -18.20
C ARG A 197 -1.41 -22.14 -19.37
N VAL A 198 -2.33 -21.20 -19.18
CA VAL A 198 -3.31 -20.77 -20.18
C VAL A 198 -2.83 -19.48 -20.83
N PRO A 199 -2.34 -19.49 -22.07
CA PRO A 199 -1.93 -18.26 -22.76
C PRO A 199 -3.18 -17.43 -23.10
N VAL A 200 -3.11 -16.13 -22.87
CA VAL A 200 -4.27 -15.25 -23.12
C VAL A 200 -4.31 -14.74 -24.55
N GLY A 201 -3.14 -14.62 -25.20
CA GLY A 201 -2.99 -14.44 -26.64
C GLY A 201 -3.64 -13.18 -27.20
N GLY A 202 -2.84 -12.23 -27.66
CA GLY A 202 -3.31 -10.94 -28.19
C GLY A 202 -3.25 -9.82 -27.14
N SER A 203 -3.36 -8.58 -27.60
CA SER A 203 -3.39 -7.42 -26.70
C SER A 203 -4.71 -7.38 -25.95
N ILE A 204 -4.63 -7.22 -24.64
CA ILE A 204 -5.79 -7.06 -23.76
C ILE A 204 -6.39 -5.65 -23.85
N ASP A 205 -5.68 -4.74 -24.49
CA ASP A 205 -6.01 -3.31 -24.54
C ASP A 205 -6.94 -2.94 -25.70
N GLY A 206 -7.19 -3.88 -26.61
CA GLY A 206 -7.50 -3.48 -27.99
C GLY A 206 -8.74 -4.08 -28.63
N ASP A 207 -9.52 -4.90 -27.93
CA ASP A 207 -10.71 -5.51 -28.54
C ASP A 207 -11.99 -5.24 -27.74
N GLU A 208 -12.36 -3.96 -27.67
CA GLU A 208 -13.66 -3.47 -27.20
C GLU A 208 -14.85 -4.06 -28.00
N SER A 209 -14.58 -4.84 -29.05
CA SER A 209 -15.61 -5.41 -29.91
C SER A 209 -16.11 -6.80 -29.49
N MET A 210 -15.56 -7.40 -28.42
CA MET A 210 -16.08 -8.67 -27.89
C MET A 210 -17.23 -8.41 -26.90
N PRO A 211 -18.49 -8.73 -27.26
CA PRO A 211 -19.59 -8.64 -26.31
C PRO A 211 -19.34 -9.58 -25.14
N ALA A 212 -19.71 -9.16 -23.92
CA ALA A 212 -19.62 -9.97 -22.69
C ALA A 212 -20.60 -11.17 -22.67
N ALA A 213 -21.02 -11.65 -23.84
CA ALA A 213 -21.96 -12.75 -24.01
C ALA A 213 -21.42 -14.02 -23.34
N GLY A 214 -22.19 -14.57 -22.41
CA GLY A 214 -21.85 -15.79 -21.68
C GLY A 214 -20.95 -15.60 -20.46
N MET A 215 -20.50 -14.37 -20.15
CA MET A 215 -19.82 -14.12 -18.88
C MET A 215 -20.83 -14.23 -17.72
N PRO A 216 -20.51 -14.97 -16.64
CA PRO A 216 -21.34 -15.02 -15.45
C PRO A 216 -21.44 -13.64 -14.79
N ARG A 217 -22.60 -13.33 -14.21
CA ARG A 217 -22.76 -12.09 -13.42
C ARG A 217 -21.87 -12.15 -12.19
N VAL A 218 -20.98 -11.16 -12.05
CA VAL A 218 -20.08 -11.04 -10.90
C VAL A 218 -20.66 -10.02 -9.92
N PRO A 219 -21.01 -10.43 -8.69
CA PRO A 219 -21.42 -9.49 -7.66
C PRO A 219 -20.26 -8.50 -7.40
N ALA A 220 -20.55 -7.20 -7.43
CA ALA A 220 -19.63 -6.06 -7.30
C ALA A 220 -19.03 -5.46 -8.59
N LEU A 221 -19.34 -5.99 -9.77
CA LEU A 221 -19.04 -5.29 -11.03
C LEU A 221 -20.32 -4.61 -11.54
N TRP A 222 -20.30 -3.28 -11.65
CA TRP A 222 -21.48 -2.52 -12.10
C TRP A 222 -21.61 -2.55 -13.62
N GLU A 223 -20.51 -2.50 -14.36
CA GLU A 223 -20.51 -2.67 -15.81
C GLU A 223 -19.25 -3.37 -16.30
N VAL A 224 -19.43 -4.57 -16.85
CA VAL A 224 -18.37 -5.29 -17.57
C VAL A 224 -18.26 -4.69 -18.95
N ARG A 225 -17.12 -4.06 -19.27
CA ARG A 225 -16.88 -3.42 -20.57
C ARG A 225 -16.59 -4.45 -21.65
N TRP A 226 -15.74 -5.41 -21.34
CA TRP A 226 -15.46 -6.55 -22.21
C TRP A 226 -15.14 -7.77 -21.36
N ALA A 227 -15.38 -8.95 -21.94
CA ALA A 227 -14.99 -10.22 -21.35
C ALA A 227 -14.61 -11.21 -22.44
N ARG A 228 -13.62 -12.03 -22.15
CA ARG A 228 -13.13 -13.10 -23.01
C ARG A 228 -13.06 -14.40 -22.21
N ALA A 229 -13.75 -15.41 -22.72
CA ALA A 229 -13.59 -16.77 -22.23
C ALA A 229 -12.20 -17.28 -22.63
N LEU A 230 -11.46 -17.80 -21.65
CA LEU A 230 -10.17 -18.46 -21.88
C LEU A 230 -10.31 -19.98 -22.03
N GLY A 231 -11.44 -20.53 -21.60
CA GLY A 231 -11.74 -21.96 -21.68
C GLY A 231 -12.38 -22.49 -20.41
N GLU A 232 -12.56 -23.81 -20.35
CA GLU A 232 -13.03 -24.54 -19.18
C GLU A 232 -11.90 -25.43 -18.63
N PHE A 233 -11.71 -25.39 -17.31
CA PHE A 233 -10.62 -26.08 -16.62
C PHE A 233 -11.14 -26.64 -15.29
N TYR A 234 -11.09 -27.97 -15.15
CA TYR A 234 -11.47 -28.69 -13.92
C TYR A 234 -12.91 -28.35 -13.45
N GLY A 235 -13.86 -28.35 -14.38
CA GLY A 235 -15.26 -27.97 -14.12
C GLY A 235 -15.49 -26.47 -13.90
N PHE A 236 -14.53 -25.60 -14.22
CA PHE A 236 -14.71 -24.14 -14.14
C PHE A 236 -14.47 -23.46 -15.47
N GLY A 237 -15.42 -22.63 -15.91
CA GLY A 237 -15.14 -21.63 -16.92
C GLY A 237 -14.20 -20.56 -16.35
N LEU A 238 -13.26 -20.13 -17.17
CA LEU A 238 -12.31 -19.06 -16.86
C LEU A 238 -12.52 -17.91 -17.84
N TRP A 239 -12.72 -16.71 -17.32
CA TRP A 239 -12.84 -15.49 -18.09
C TRP A 239 -11.84 -14.44 -17.60
N LEU A 240 -11.38 -13.63 -18.54
CA LEU A 240 -10.76 -12.34 -18.26
C LEU A 240 -11.67 -11.23 -18.77
N GLY A 241 -11.68 -10.11 -18.07
CA GLY A 241 -12.48 -8.97 -18.48
C GLY A 241 -11.92 -7.67 -17.97
N ALA A 242 -12.42 -6.57 -18.51
CA ALA A 242 -12.35 -5.29 -17.84
C ALA A 242 -13.76 -4.91 -17.37
N ALA A 243 -13.84 -4.37 -16.17
CA ALA A 243 -15.02 -3.72 -15.67
C ALA A 243 -14.65 -2.31 -15.25
N GLU A 244 -15.54 -1.36 -15.50
CA GLU A 244 -15.38 -0.04 -14.92
C GLU A 244 -15.64 -0.18 -13.40
N VAL A 245 -14.90 0.56 -12.54
CA VAL A 245 -15.07 0.68 -11.07
C VAL A 245 -14.78 2.09 -10.61
N ASP A 246 -15.81 2.82 -10.14
CA ASP A 246 -15.79 4.16 -9.52
C ASP A 246 -14.42 4.84 -9.58
N GLY A 247 -14.08 5.40 -10.75
CA GLY A 247 -12.79 6.08 -10.99
C GLY A 247 -11.78 5.35 -11.88
N GLY A 248 -12.13 4.23 -12.53
CA GLY A 248 -11.34 3.71 -13.65
C GLY A 248 -11.56 2.24 -14.00
N ASP A 249 -10.90 1.81 -15.07
CA ASP A 249 -10.93 0.43 -15.53
C ASP A 249 -10.21 -0.50 -14.55
N ARG A 250 -10.88 -1.60 -14.19
CA ARG A 250 -10.31 -2.71 -13.44
C ARG A 250 -10.26 -3.94 -14.32
N LEU A 251 -9.08 -4.55 -14.38
CA LEU A 251 -8.93 -5.86 -14.99
C LEU A 251 -9.37 -6.91 -13.98
N CYS A 252 -10.10 -7.89 -14.46
CA CYS A 252 -10.73 -8.93 -13.67
C CYS A 252 -10.36 -10.31 -14.21
N ILE A 253 -10.10 -11.23 -13.28
CA ILE A 253 -10.14 -12.67 -13.51
C ILE A 253 -11.38 -13.24 -12.85
N VAL A 254 -12.14 -14.04 -13.59
CA VAL A 254 -13.42 -14.60 -13.14
C VAL A 254 -13.43 -16.09 -13.39
N VAL A 255 -13.82 -16.83 -12.36
CA VAL A 255 -13.93 -18.28 -12.35
C VAL A 255 -15.35 -18.63 -11.96
N ALA A 256 -16.04 -19.43 -12.78
CA ALA A 256 -17.39 -19.90 -12.46
C ALA A 256 -17.53 -21.39 -12.75
N GLY A 257 -18.18 -22.12 -11.84
CA GLY A 257 -18.35 -23.56 -11.98
C GLY A 257 -19.37 -23.88 -13.07
N THR A 258 -19.04 -24.79 -13.96
CA THR A 258 -19.95 -25.25 -15.02
C THR A 258 -21.12 -25.99 -14.38
N GLY A 259 -22.35 -25.54 -14.65
CA GLY A 259 -23.56 -26.12 -14.05
C GLY A 259 -23.77 -25.83 -12.55
N THR A 260 -22.97 -24.95 -11.94
CA THR A 260 -23.15 -24.54 -10.53
C THR A 260 -23.42 -23.05 -10.42
N ALA A 261 -23.91 -22.60 -9.25
CA ALA A 261 -24.03 -21.17 -8.93
C ALA A 261 -22.71 -20.56 -8.44
N TYR A 262 -21.60 -21.32 -8.42
CA TYR A 262 -20.32 -20.83 -7.92
C TYR A 262 -19.72 -19.84 -8.91
N VAL A 263 -19.52 -18.60 -8.46
CA VAL A 263 -18.81 -17.55 -9.21
C VAL A 263 -17.87 -16.86 -8.24
N LYS A 264 -16.61 -16.70 -8.64
CA LYS A 264 -15.62 -15.93 -7.90
C LYS A 264 -14.79 -15.09 -8.83
N SER A 265 -14.48 -13.88 -8.42
CA SER A 265 -13.66 -12.95 -9.18
C SER A 265 -12.56 -12.34 -8.31
N ALA A 266 -11.52 -11.86 -8.97
CA ALA A 266 -10.59 -10.90 -8.41
C ALA A 266 -10.40 -9.80 -9.45
N CYS A 267 -10.52 -8.55 -9.03
CA CYS A 267 -10.38 -7.39 -9.89
C CYS A 267 -9.40 -6.40 -9.28
N GLY A 268 -8.60 -5.76 -10.11
CA GLY A 268 -7.55 -4.86 -9.67
C GLY A 268 -7.22 -3.81 -10.72
N PRO A 269 -6.48 -2.76 -10.32
CA PRO A 269 -6.00 -1.79 -11.30
C PRO A 269 -5.01 -2.48 -12.24
N ARG A 270 -4.84 -1.92 -13.44
CA ARG A 270 -3.92 -2.43 -14.46
C ARG A 270 -2.49 -2.67 -13.92
N GLU A 271 -1.99 -1.76 -13.10
CA GLU A 271 -0.69 -1.88 -12.43
C GLU A 271 -0.58 -3.11 -11.50
N GLY A 272 -1.69 -3.52 -10.89
CA GLY A 272 -1.73 -4.76 -10.11
C GLY A 272 -1.58 -5.99 -11.00
N TRP A 273 -2.11 -5.90 -12.20
CA TRP A 273 -2.08 -6.95 -13.21
C TRP A 273 -0.69 -7.17 -13.79
N GLU A 274 -0.01 -6.10 -14.19
CA GLU A 274 1.38 -6.13 -14.68
C GLU A 274 2.35 -6.69 -13.63
N ARG A 275 1.97 -6.67 -12.35
CA ARG A 275 2.73 -7.25 -11.22
C ARG A 275 2.32 -8.67 -10.86
N GLY A 276 1.36 -9.28 -11.57
CA GLY A 276 0.83 -10.61 -11.25
C GLY A 276 0.00 -10.63 -9.96
N GLY A 277 -0.68 -9.54 -9.64
CA GLY A 277 -1.43 -9.37 -8.39
C GLY A 277 -2.86 -9.90 -8.41
N LEU A 278 -3.32 -10.57 -9.48
CA LEU A 278 -4.67 -11.14 -9.49
C LEU A 278 -4.65 -12.65 -9.29
N PHE A 279 -5.34 -13.07 -8.23
CA PHE A 279 -5.45 -14.47 -7.87
C PHE A 279 -6.87 -14.80 -7.41
N VAL A 280 -7.45 -15.84 -8.00
CA VAL A 280 -8.71 -16.43 -7.55
C VAL A 280 -8.44 -17.86 -7.10
N SER A 281 -8.94 -18.24 -5.92
CA SER A 281 -8.85 -19.63 -5.45
C SER A 281 -10.21 -20.25 -5.21
N VAL A 282 -10.35 -21.49 -5.68
CA VAL A 282 -11.49 -22.36 -5.49
C VAL A 282 -11.11 -23.44 -4.47
N PRO A 283 -11.88 -23.62 -3.38
CA PRO A 283 -11.61 -24.70 -2.43
C PRO A 283 -11.90 -26.07 -3.04
N TYR A 284 -11.14 -27.10 -2.64
CA TYR A 284 -11.35 -28.50 -3.06
C TYR A 284 -12.83 -28.94 -3.00
N SER A 285 -13.55 -28.56 -1.95
CA SER A 285 -14.96 -28.93 -1.72
C SER A 285 -15.96 -28.33 -2.73
N GLN A 286 -15.51 -27.45 -3.63
CA GLN A 286 -16.36 -26.85 -4.67
C GLN A 286 -16.02 -27.41 -6.07
N ILE A 287 -15.00 -28.26 -6.18
CA ILE A 287 -14.60 -28.90 -7.44
C ILE A 287 -15.40 -30.19 -7.56
N ASP A 288 -15.95 -30.45 -8.74
CA ASP A 288 -16.60 -31.73 -9.02
C ASP A 288 -15.59 -32.88 -8.81
N PRO A 289 -15.91 -33.93 -8.02
CA PRO A 289 -15.02 -35.06 -7.81
C PRO A 289 -14.49 -35.70 -9.10
N ASP A 290 -15.27 -35.68 -10.19
CA ASP A 290 -14.87 -36.25 -11.49
C ASP A 290 -13.93 -35.32 -12.28
N GLU A 291 -13.84 -34.05 -11.89
CA GLU A 291 -13.00 -33.01 -12.50
C GLU A 291 -11.77 -32.66 -11.65
N LEU A 292 -11.50 -33.40 -10.56
CA LEU A 292 -10.38 -33.11 -9.68
C LEU A 292 -9.02 -33.27 -10.39
N PRO A 293 -8.13 -32.25 -10.32
CA PRO A 293 -6.78 -32.40 -10.84
C PRO A 293 -6.04 -33.53 -10.13
N ALA A 294 -5.30 -34.33 -10.89
CA ALA A 294 -4.42 -35.35 -10.32
C ALA A 294 -3.43 -34.70 -9.34
N GLY A 295 -3.37 -35.24 -8.12
CA GLY A 295 -2.47 -34.77 -7.07
C GLY A 295 -3.03 -33.66 -6.16
N LEU A 296 -4.24 -33.14 -6.43
CA LEU A 296 -4.89 -32.20 -5.51
C LEU A 296 -5.48 -32.95 -4.31
N ALA A 297 -4.97 -32.70 -3.11
CA ALA A 297 -5.38 -33.36 -1.88
C ALA A 297 -6.61 -32.70 -1.24
N SER A 298 -7.33 -33.47 -0.40
CA SER A 298 -8.45 -32.94 0.39
C SER A 298 -7.96 -31.81 1.31
N GLY A 299 -8.61 -30.65 1.22
CA GLY A 299 -8.24 -29.44 1.96
C GLY A 299 -7.39 -28.45 1.18
N GLU A 300 -6.87 -28.83 0.02
CA GLU A 300 -6.14 -27.93 -0.88
C GLU A 300 -7.09 -27.07 -1.73
N ARG A 301 -6.53 -26.29 -2.65
CA ARG A 301 -7.27 -25.34 -3.48
C ARG A 301 -6.77 -25.38 -4.91
N LEU A 302 -7.66 -25.04 -5.84
CA LEU A 302 -7.32 -24.71 -7.20
C LEU A 302 -7.17 -23.20 -7.32
N GLY A 303 -5.99 -22.73 -7.69
CA GLY A 303 -5.66 -21.31 -7.85
C GLY A 303 -5.58 -20.91 -9.32
N PHE A 304 -6.14 -19.77 -9.67
CA PHE A 304 -6.05 -19.15 -10.99
C PHE A 304 -5.32 -17.82 -10.84
N TRP A 305 -4.11 -17.75 -11.37
CA TRP A 305 -3.16 -16.67 -11.13
C TRP A 305 -2.77 -16.00 -12.44
N TRP A 306 -3.04 -14.70 -12.56
CA TRP A 306 -2.51 -13.91 -13.67
C TRP A 306 -1.01 -13.66 -13.50
N THR A 307 -0.20 -13.88 -14.55
CA THR A 307 1.23 -13.60 -14.54
C THR A 307 1.66 -12.59 -15.60
N PRO A 308 2.75 -11.82 -15.37
CA PRO A 308 3.22 -10.77 -16.29
C PRO A 308 3.65 -11.24 -17.68
N ASP A 309 3.67 -12.54 -17.92
CA ASP A 309 4.03 -13.20 -19.18
C ASP A 309 2.78 -13.51 -20.04
N ASP A 310 1.74 -12.68 -19.89
CA ASP A 310 0.44 -12.75 -20.54
C ASP A 310 -0.27 -14.11 -20.45
N SER A 311 -0.22 -14.72 -19.28
CA SER A 311 -0.85 -16.03 -19.05
C SER A 311 -1.56 -16.13 -17.70
N VAL A 312 -2.55 -17.01 -17.64
CA VAL A 312 -3.14 -17.46 -16.38
C VAL A 312 -2.53 -18.81 -16.02
N ARG A 313 -1.88 -18.88 -14.86
CA ARG A 313 -1.37 -20.13 -14.28
C ARG A 313 -2.45 -20.74 -13.40
N VAL A 314 -2.77 -22.00 -13.69
CA VAL A 314 -3.63 -22.83 -12.85
C VAL A 314 -2.74 -23.63 -11.91
N LEU A 315 -2.93 -23.44 -10.61
CA LEU A 315 -2.10 -24.00 -9.55
C LEU A 315 -2.95 -24.95 -8.71
N GLY A 316 -2.40 -26.11 -8.36
CA GLY A 316 -2.96 -27.00 -7.34
C GLY A 316 -2.11 -26.93 -6.08
N GLY A 317 -2.71 -27.18 -4.91
CA GLY A 317 -2.00 -27.16 -3.63
C GLY A 317 -2.21 -25.87 -2.84
N GLY A 318 -1.37 -25.65 -1.83
CA GLY A 318 -1.41 -24.44 -1.00
C GLY A 318 -2.48 -24.47 0.08
N SER A 319 -2.05 -24.57 1.34
CA SER A 319 -2.84 -24.02 2.43
C SER A 319 -2.89 -22.49 2.28
N ARG A 320 -4.10 -21.92 2.24
CA ARG A 320 -4.47 -20.48 2.13
C ARG A 320 -3.26 -19.51 2.14
N PRO A 321 -3.03 -18.65 1.12
CA PRO A 321 -2.08 -17.56 1.29
C PRO A 321 -2.65 -16.67 2.41
N ALA A 322 -2.03 -16.75 3.59
CA ALA A 322 -2.58 -16.14 4.80
C ALA A 322 -2.64 -14.61 4.69
N ASP A 323 -1.76 -14.00 3.88
CA ASP A 323 -1.49 -12.57 3.99
C ASP A 323 -1.43 -11.80 2.65
N ALA A 324 -1.92 -12.36 1.53
CA ALA A 324 -1.69 -11.74 0.22
C ALA A 324 -2.77 -10.72 -0.21
N PHE A 325 -3.99 -10.76 0.34
CA PHE A 325 -5.09 -9.89 -0.08
C PHE A 325 -6.01 -9.57 1.11
N GLY A 326 -5.60 -8.58 1.90
CA GLY A 326 -6.44 -7.82 2.82
C GLY A 326 -6.49 -6.38 2.35
#